data_AF-X6NE66-F1
#
_entry.id   AF-X6NE66-F1
#
_cell.length_a   1.000
_cell.length_b   1.000
_cell.length_c   1.000
_cell.angle_alpha   90.00
_cell.angle_beta   90.00
_cell.angle_gamma   90.00
#
_symmetry.space_group_name_H-M   'P 1'
#
loop_
_entity.id
_entity.type
_entity.pdbx_description
1 polymer ?
#
loop_
_entity_poly.entity_id
_entity_poly.type
_entity_poly.pdbx_seq_one_letter_code
_entity_poly.pdbx_strand_id
1 'polypeptide(L)'
;MTTTRQAVKIGVLTRLGMFSKKQKNKCIKKQKQATNPIKRTMIVEVELNGGIIGHGVSIGGEPEKNNKNEKGCYLVEKHFARLIEGQDVHNVELMWDHMFKASINYGRKGLVIQSISAVDLALWDCLGKLLKEPVFNLLGGKCKQKLPVYATTVRPDIAQSLGFVGAKIPLPYGPGDGDLGMKANMDRIKECCKSINPKPPFNHQSSPFPLMIDCYMSLTVPYTLELLNLINVQINQNPDFNQFFSLFIFCFANVTMKWVEEYLPPDNYAGYKHIYDYCKSSNQLSSILLTCGEHEYTRYGFKMLLENNCVDVLQPDITWLGGITEAKKVISLASAYDINVIPHGSSVYSYHLQIAFPNCPMAEFLMLSPHADSIQPLFGDLFVDEPVPKDGFIELSDEKFGFGVTLNPKLKLKRPYTHKELSIESLLKNQQDMCPKSQAEWLQLHSKGPAELKSKLIFCEIFTFIFFYQIATNKISTVQNNSNFHNNYFVCCAATFGLLSRFLRIITYSKIFYYKNTDRCLTLSQSKVISTEFHQSIGKSDLEKIKKNEKTKSKRSILFTFFLFFFNFFIF
;
A
#
# COMPACT_ATOMS: atom_id res chain seq x y z
N MET A 1 -17.20 0.09 30.23
CA MET A 1 -15.84 -0.45 30.41
C MET A 1 -14.89 0.73 30.42
N THR A 2 -14.21 0.97 31.53
CA THR A 2 -13.15 1.98 31.63
C THR A 2 -12.01 1.57 30.71
N THR A 3 -11.88 2.24 29.56
CA THR A 3 -10.81 2.05 28.58
C THR A 3 -9.48 2.50 29.19
N THR A 4 -8.83 1.57 29.90
CA THR A 4 -7.43 1.73 30.32
C THR A 4 -6.59 1.68 29.05
N ARG A 5 -5.97 2.82 28.69
CA ARG A 5 -5.04 2.91 27.55
C ARG A 5 -3.98 1.83 27.66
N GLN A 6 -3.89 0.97 26.66
CA GLN A 6 -2.88 -0.10 26.61
C GLN A 6 -1.65 0.44 25.90
N ALA A 7 -0.63 0.83 26.66
CA ALA A 7 0.61 1.31 26.09
C ALA A 7 1.40 0.14 25.47
N VAL A 8 2.07 0.42 24.37
CA VAL A 8 2.91 -0.50 23.60
C VAL A 8 4.36 -0.46 24.09
N LYS A 9 5.00 -1.62 24.18
CA LYS A 9 6.46 -1.85 24.23
C LYS A 9 6.85 -2.76 23.07
N ILE A 10 8.03 -2.59 22.47
CA ILE A 10 8.44 -3.42 21.32
C ILE A 10 9.82 -4.08 21.51
N GLY A 11 9.92 -5.32 21.04
CA GLY A 11 11.17 -6.04 20.87
C GLY A 11 11.26 -6.69 19.49
N VAL A 12 12.49 -6.91 19.00
CA VAL A 12 12.70 -7.64 17.76
C VAL A 12 13.69 -8.79 17.92
N LEU A 13 13.38 -9.90 17.27
CA LEU A 13 14.13 -11.14 17.29
C LEU A 13 14.44 -11.57 15.87
N THR A 14 15.53 -12.33 15.73
CA THR A 14 15.91 -13.00 14.50
C THR A 14 16.18 -14.47 14.76
N ARG A 15 15.93 -15.31 13.76
CA ARG A 15 16.06 -16.76 13.85
C ARG A 15 17.45 -17.22 13.40
N LEU A 16 18.10 -18.07 14.22
CA LEU A 16 19.36 -18.73 13.89
C LEU A 16 19.13 -19.98 13.03
N GLY A 17 20.03 -20.24 12.07
CA GLY A 17 19.94 -21.37 11.16
C GLY A 17 21.20 -22.23 11.20
N MET A 18 21.08 -23.53 11.47
CA MET A 18 22.24 -24.44 11.44
C MET A 18 22.91 -24.46 10.06
N PHE A 19 24.24 -24.30 10.05
CA PHE A 19 25.09 -24.37 8.86
C PHE A 19 25.23 -25.84 8.41
N SER A 20 24.79 -26.16 7.19
CA SER A 20 25.20 -27.38 6.49
C SER A 20 26.50 -27.08 5.71
N LYS A 21 27.50 -27.96 5.82
CA LYS A 21 28.84 -27.80 5.25
C LYS A 21 28.81 -27.64 3.73
N LYS A 22 29.56 -26.66 3.22
CA LYS A 22 29.80 -26.39 1.79
C LYS A 22 30.46 -27.60 1.09
N GLN A 23 29.86 -28.11 0.02
CA GLN A 23 30.60 -28.79 -1.04
C GLN A 23 31.00 -27.76 -2.11
N LYS A 24 32.31 -27.54 -2.25
CA LYS A 24 32.90 -26.76 -3.34
C LYS A 24 32.75 -27.55 -4.64
N ASN A 25 32.08 -26.99 -5.65
CA ASN A 25 32.32 -27.39 -7.04
C ASN A 25 32.14 -26.19 -7.99
N LYS A 26 33.15 -26.01 -8.84
CA LYS A 26 33.28 -24.98 -9.88
C LYS A 26 32.27 -25.25 -11.01
N CYS A 27 31.40 -24.28 -11.28
CA CYS A 27 30.89 -23.86 -12.61
C CYS A 27 29.65 -22.97 -12.41
N ILE A 28 29.71 -21.76 -12.97
CA ILE A 28 28.69 -20.72 -12.91
C ILE A 28 27.50 -21.15 -13.80
N LYS A 29 26.51 -21.82 -13.21
CA LYS A 29 25.09 -21.96 -13.63
C LYS A 29 24.32 -22.93 -12.69
N LYS A 30 24.70 -23.00 -11.40
CA LYS A 30 23.98 -23.79 -10.39
C LYS A 30 23.22 -22.85 -9.46
N GLN A 31 21.89 -23.00 -9.49
CA GLN A 31 20.91 -22.58 -8.48
C GLN A 31 21.18 -21.20 -7.86
N LYS A 32 20.26 -20.24 -8.06
CA LYS A 32 19.88 -19.41 -6.90
C LYS A 32 19.46 -20.42 -5.84
N GLN A 33 20.42 -20.82 -4.99
CA GLN A 33 20.15 -21.49 -3.76
C GLN A 33 19.27 -20.47 -3.07
N ALA A 34 17.95 -20.68 -3.10
CA ALA A 34 17.03 -19.92 -2.27
C ALA A 34 17.61 -20.09 -0.87
N THR A 35 18.28 -19.06 -0.38
CA THR A 35 18.77 -19.02 0.99
C THR A 35 17.50 -19.26 1.79
N ASN A 36 17.39 -20.44 2.40
CA ASN A 36 16.16 -20.89 3.05
C ASN A 36 15.50 -19.69 3.75
N PRO A 37 14.35 -19.16 3.24
CA PRO A 37 13.85 -17.84 3.62
C PRO A 37 13.59 -17.74 5.14
N ILE A 38 13.34 -18.89 5.75
CA ILE A 38 13.21 -19.11 7.20
C ILE A 38 14.46 -18.67 8.00
N LYS A 39 15.65 -18.67 7.40
CA LYS A 39 16.93 -18.33 8.05
C LYS A 39 17.19 -16.81 8.14
N ARG A 40 16.27 -15.98 7.62
CA ARG A 40 16.36 -14.50 7.60
C ARG A 40 15.05 -13.84 8.02
N THR A 41 14.28 -14.53 8.86
CA THR A 41 13.03 -14.02 9.40
C THR A 41 13.32 -12.98 10.50
N MET A 42 12.68 -11.83 10.38
CA MET A 42 12.51 -10.85 11.43
C MET A 42 11.19 -11.14 12.14
N ILE A 43 11.24 -11.24 13.46
CA ILE A 43 10.08 -11.45 14.32
C ILE A 43 9.98 -10.23 15.23
N VAL A 44 8.85 -9.55 15.19
CA VAL A 44 8.55 -8.41 16.07
C VAL A 44 7.58 -8.89 17.14
N GLU A 45 7.92 -8.60 18.39
CA GLU A 45 7.03 -8.76 19.54
C GLU A 45 6.60 -7.36 20.01
N VAL A 46 5.29 -7.17 20.13
CA VAL A 46 4.72 -6.00 20.81
C VAL A 46 4.07 -6.48 22.09
N GLU A 47 4.45 -5.88 23.22
CA GLU A 47 3.90 -6.16 24.53
C GLU A 47 3.02 -4.99 24.99
N LEU A 48 1.81 -5.29 25.48
CA LEU A 48 0.92 -4.33 26.11
C LEU A 48 1.09 -4.34 27.64
N ASN A 49 0.74 -3.25 28.31
CA ASN A 49 0.80 -3.15 29.78
C ASN A 49 0.08 -4.26 30.55
N GLY A 50 -0.92 -4.91 29.94
CA GLY A 50 -1.61 -6.08 30.50
C GLY A 50 -0.91 -7.43 30.30
N GLY A 51 0.32 -7.46 29.79
CA GLY A 51 1.09 -8.68 29.49
C GLY A 51 0.67 -9.39 28.19
N ILE A 52 -0.20 -8.79 27.39
CA ILE A 52 -0.59 -9.32 26.08
C ILE A 52 0.57 -9.10 25.10
N ILE A 53 0.99 -10.16 24.42
CA ILE A 53 2.06 -10.12 23.42
C ILE A 53 1.51 -10.50 22.05
N GLY A 54 1.69 -9.60 21.09
CA GLY A 54 1.38 -9.76 19.68
C GLY A 54 2.66 -10.00 18.87
N HIS A 55 2.55 -10.80 17.81
CA HIS A 55 3.68 -11.18 16.97
C HIS A 55 3.42 -10.81 15.52
N GLY A 56 4.45 -10.25 14.89
CA GLY A 56 4.47 -9.97 13.46
C GLY A 56 5.78 -10.43 12.85
N VAL A 57 5.75 -10.81 11.58
CA VAL A 57 6.92 -11.37 10.91
C VAL A 57 7.09 -10.75 9.53
N SER A 58 8.33 -10.69 9.09
CA SER A 58 8.69 -10.37 7.71
C SER A 58 10.07 -10.95 7.40
N ILE A 59 10.47 -10.84 6.14
CA ILE A 59 11.88 -11.02 5.78
C ILE A 59 12.70 -9.80 6.25
N GLY A 60 14.02 -9.97 6.37
CA GLY A 60 14.93 -8.89 6.79
C GLY A 60 15.53 -9.05 8.18
N GLY A 61 15.52 -10.27 8.72
CA GLY A 61 16.27 -10.65 9.91
C GLY A 61 17.79 -10.56 9.71
N GLU A 62 18.54 -10.53 10.81
CA GLU A 62 19.99 -10.32 10.76
C GLU A 62 20.74 -11.65 10.52
N PRO A 63 21.70 -11.69 9.58
CA PRO A 63 22.50 -12.89 9.33
C PRO A 63 23.51 -13.18 10.46
N GLU A 64 23.81 -14.46 10.68
CA GLU A 64 24.69 -14.91 11.77
C GLU A 64 26.14 -14.37 11.73
N LYS A 65 26.67 -13.99 10.55
CA LYS A 65 28.04 -13.45 10.41
C LYS A 65 28.16 -12.39 9.31
N ASN A 66 28.77 -11.26 9.65
CA ASN A 66 29.44 -10.25 8.80
C ASN A 66 28.70 -9.63 7.61
N ASN A 67 27.42 -9.90 7.36
CA ASN A 67 26.69 -9.24 6.29
C ASN A 67 25.94 -8.02 6.85
N LYS A 68 26.47 -6.82 6.58
CA LYS A 68 25.99 -5.53 7.11
C LYS A 68 24.70 -5.01 6.45
N ASN A 69 24.10 -5.76 5.54
CA ASN A 69 23.16 -5.20 4.56
C ASN A 69 21.68 -5.47 4.88
N GLU A 70 21.34 -6.46 5.71
CA GLU A 70 19.96 -6.74 6.14
C GLU A 70 19.78 -6.27 7.57
N LYS A 71 19.22 -5.06 7.72
CA LYS A 71 19.11 -4.31 8.98
C LYS A 71 17.68 -4.11 9.47
N GLY A 72 16.77 -5.05 9.20
CA GLY A 72 15.35 -4.91 9.57
C GLY A 72 15.17 -4.79 11.09
N CYS A 73 15.84 -5.68 11.84
CA CYS A 73 15.84 -5.64 13.31
C CYS A 73 16.43 -4.32 13.85
N TYR A 74 17.49 -3.81 13.22
CA TYR A 74 18.05 -2.51 13.57
C TYR A 74 17.04 -1.37 13.39
N LEU A 75 16.28 -1.35 12.28
CA LEU A 75 15.27 -0.33 12.03
C LEU A 75 14.17 -0.33 13.08
N VAL A 76 13.68 -1.52 13.44
CA VAL A 76 12.65 -1.68 14.48
C VAL A 76 13.15 -1.11 15.82
N GLU A 77 14.30 -1.58 16.31
CA GLU A 77 14.82 -1.20 17.63
C GLU A 77 15.32 0.25 17.67
N LYS A 78 16.06 0.70 16.65
CA LYS A 78 16.75 2.00 16.69
C LYS A 78 15.94 3.16 16.14
N HIS A 79 14.88 2.89 15.38
CA HIS A 79 14.05 3.95 14.80
C HIS A 79 12.57 3.79 15.14
N PHE A 80 11.95 2.66 14.87
CA PHE A 80 10.48 2.58 14.98
C PHE A 80 9.98 2.49 16.42
N ALA A 81 10.75 1.89 17.34
CA ALA A 81 10.40 1.77 18.75
C ALA A 81 9.99 3.11 19.36
N ARG A 82 10.81 4.16 19.22
CA ARG A 82 10.52 5.50 19.74
C ARG A 82 9.25 6.17 19.18
N LEU A 83 8.70 5.66 18.08
CA LEU A 83 7.50 6.21 17.44
C LEU A 83 6.21 5.55 17.93
N ILE A 84 6.31 4.33 18.45
CA ILE A 84 5.15 3.51 18.83
C ILE A 84 5.10 3.22 20.33
N GLU A 85 6.24 3.17 21.02
CA GLU A 85 6.26 2.89 22.45
C GLU A 85 5.53 3.97 23.24
N GLY A 86 4.72 3.54 24.20
CA GLY A 86 3.82 4.40 24.96
C GLY A 86 2.48 4.67 24.27
N GLN A 87 2.36 4.51 22.94
CA GLN A 87 1.10 4.74 22.22
C GLN A 87 0.02 3.73 22.62
N ASP A 88 -1.24 4.13 22.48
CA ASP A 88 -2.38 3.21 22.57
C ASP A 88 -2.41 2.30 21.34
N VAL A 89 -2.51 0.97 21.57
CA VAL A 89 -2.55 -0.03 20.49
C VAL A 89 -3.68 0.20 19.47
N HIS A 90 -4.78 0.86 19.86
CA HIS A 90 -5.87 1.19 18.93
C HIS A 90 -5.44 2.20 17.84
N ASN A 91 -4.35 2.93 18.05
CA ASN A 91 -3.85 3.95 17.13
C ASN A 91 -2.97 3.37 16.01
N VAL A 92 -3.30 2.19 15.47
CA VAL A 92 -2.53 1.51 14.42
C VAL A 92 -2.28 2.40 13.19
N GLU A 93 -3.29 3.18 12.76
CA GLU A 93 -3.15 4.13 11.64
C GLU A 93 -2.12 5.23 11.92
N LEU A 94 -2.11 5.78 13.13
CA LEU A 94 -1.18 6.84 13.53
C LEU A 94 0.26 6.29 13.59
N MET A 95 0.43 5.14 14.24
CA MET A 95 1.73 4.48 14.36
C MET A 95 2.31 4.12 12.99
N TRP A 96 1.47 3.60 12.09
CA TRP A 96 1.86 3.33 10.71
C TRP A 96 2.30 4.60 9.98
N ASP A 97 1.50 5.67 10.04
CA ASP A 97 1.80 6.95 9.38
C ASP A 97 3.09 7.58 9.90
N HIS A 98 3.32 7.53 11.21
CA HIS A 98 4.56 8.00 11.82
C HIS A 98 5.77 7.20 11.33
N MET A 99 5.73 5.87 11.37
CA MET A 99 6.83 5.04 10.90
C MET A 99 7.12 5.27 9.42
N PHE A 100 6.08 5.36 8.59
CA PHE A 100 6.23 5.62 7.16
C PHE A 100 6.84 7.01 6.92
N LYS A 101 6.23 8.08 7.44
CA LYS A 101 6.71 9.46 7.22
C LYS A 101 8.11 9.71 7.77
N ALA A 102 8.43 9.16 8.94
CA ALA A 102 9.76 9.30 9.55
C ALA A 102 10.85 8.59 8.76
N SER A 103 10.50 7.65 7.87
CA SER A 103 11.44 6.86 7.08
C SER A 103 11.40 7.14 5.58
N ILE A 104 10.60 8.10 5.10
CA ILE A 104 10.44 8.40 3.66
C ILE A 104 11.78 8.68 2.95
N ASN A 105 12.76 9.30 3.61
CA ASN A 105 14.04 9.68 3.00
C ASN A 105 14.99 8.51 2.71
N TYR A 106 14.78 7.34 3.31
CA TYR A 106 15.58 6.13 3.05
C TYR A 106 14.73 4.85 2.89
N GLY A 107 13.40 4.99 2.85
CA GLY A 107 12.43 3.90 2.72
C GLY A 107 11.60 4.00 1.44
N ARG A 108 10.28 4.14 1.59
CA ARG A 108 9.25 4.12 0.52
C ARG A 108 8.98 2.76 -0.12
N LYS A 109 9.99 1.91 -0.28
CA LYS A 109 9.89 0.53 -0.78
C LYS A 109 10.91 -0.38 -0.05
N GLY A 110 10.79 -1.70 -0.22
CA GLY A 110 11.79 -2.67 0.23
C GLY A 110 11.87 -2.85 1.75
N LEU A 111 13.08 -3.13 2.25
CA LEU A 111 13.36 -3.56 3.62
C LEU A 111 12.74 -2.67 4.71
N VAL A 112 12.70 -1.35 4.48
CA VAL A 112 12.10 -0.42 5.45
C VAL A 112 10.60 -0.66 5.59
N ILE A 113 9.90 -0.88 4.48
CA ILE A 113 8.45 -1.14 4.49
C ILE A 113 8.16 -2.56 4.98
N GLN A 114 9.01 -3.54 4.68
CA GLN A 114 8.97 -4.88 5.29
C GLN A 114 9.10 -4.81 6.82
N SER A 115 9.96 -3.93 7.32
CA SER A 115 10.12 -3.69 8.76
C SER A 115 8.88 -3.03 9.38
N ILE A 116 8.28 -2.04 8.70
CA ILE A 116 6.98 -1.47 9.10
C ILE A 116 5.89 -2.54 9.12
N SER A 117 5.87 -3.42 8.12
CA SER A 117 4.90 -4.52 8.01
C SER A 117 4.98 -5.45 9.22
N ALA A 118 6.19 -5.88 9.61
CA ALA A 118 6.35 -6.74 10.79
C ALA A 118 5.85 -6.08 12.08
N VAL A 119 6.09 -4.77 12.25
CA VAL A 119 5.55 -4.01 13.40
C VAL A 119 4.04 -3.91 13.33
N ASP A 120 3.48 -3.56 12.17
CA ASP A 120 2.04 -3.42 11.96
C ASP A 120 1.30 -4.74 12.22
N LEU A 121 1.85 -5.86 11.75
CA LEU A 121 1.30 -7.19 12.03
C LEU A 121 1.30 -7.49 13.54
N ALA A 122 2.39 -7.20 14.26
CA ALA A 122 2.43 -7.39 15.71
C ALA A 122 1.37 -6.54 16.45
N LEU A 123 1.15 -5.30 15.99
CA LEU A 123 0.13 -4.41 16.54
C LEU A 123 -1.30 -4.95 16.30
N TRP A 124 -1.60 -5.45 15.10
CA TRP A 124 -2.90 -6.06 14.79
C TRP A 124 -3.14 -7.36 15.57
N ASP A 125 -2.10 -8.18 15.76
CA ASP A 125 -2.17 -9.38 16.58
C ASP A 125 -2.49 -9.03 18.05
N CYS A 126 -1.80 -8.00 18.59
CA CYS A 126 -2.10 -7.45 19.92
C CYS A 126 -3.54 -6.95 20.02
N LEU A 127 -4.01 -6.20 19.03
CA LEU A 127 -5.36 -5.64 19.03
C LEU A 127 -6.42 -6.75 19.03
N GLY A 128 -6.26 -7.78 18.20
CA GLY A 128 -7.13 -8.96 18.21
C GLY A 128 -7.12 -9.70 19.54
N LYS A 129 -5.93 -9.93 20.12
CA LYS A 129 -5.79 -10.58 21.44
C LYS A 129 -6.40 -9.75 22.58
N LEU A 130 -6.22 -8.43 22.55
CA LEU A 130 -6.81 -7.51 23.53
C LEU A 130 -8.34 -7.54 23.48
N LEU A 131 -8.90 -7.53 22.27
CA LEU A 131 -10.34 -7.54 22.05
C LEU A 131 -10.96 -8.94 22.11
N LYS A 132 -10.14 -9.99 22.21
CA LYS A 132 -10.55 -11.40 22.13
C LYS A 132 -11.30 -11.72 20.83
N GLU A 133 -10.76 -11.21 19.73
CA GLU A 133 -11.33 -11.37 18.40
C GLU A 133 -10.24 -11.81 17.41
N PRO A 134 -10.56 -12.65 16.42
CA PRO A 134 -9.69 -12.86 15.28
C PRO A 134 -9.58 -11.57 14.46
N VAL A 135 -8.41 -11.34 13.84
CA VAL A 135 -8.16 -10.10 13.07
C VAL A 135 -9.18 -9.89 11.94
N PHE A 136 -9.74 -10.95 11.34
CA PHE A 136 -10.73 -10.78 10.26
C PHE A 136 -12.04 -10.13 10.76
N ASN A 137 -12.43 -10.33 12.02
CA ASN A 137 -13.59 -9.67 12.61
C ASN A 137 -13.35 -8.16 12.78
N LEU A 138 -12.12 -7.78 13.10
CA LEU A 138 -11.71 -6.38 13.18
C LEU A 138 -11.64 -5.70 11.80
N LEU A 139 -11.61 -6.48 10.71
CA LEU A 139 -11.57 -6.01 9.32
C LEU A 139 -12.95 -5.97 8.64
N GLY A 140 -14.03 -6.30 9.37
CA GLY A 140 -15.39 -6.31 8.84
C GLY A 140 -16.07 -7.68 8.81
N GLY A 141 -15.40 -8.73 9.30
CA GLY A 141 -15.95 -10.08 9.37
C GLY A 141 -15.81 -10.88 8.07
N LYS A 142 -16.24 -12.13 8.07
CA LYS A 142 -16.08 -13.06 6.93
C LYS A 142 -17.02 -12.68 5.77
N CYS A 143 -16.45 -12.35 4.61
CA CYS A 143 -17.17 -12.27 3.33
C CYS A 143 -17.35 -13.65 2.65
N LYS A 144 -16.70 -14.68 3.18
CA LYS A 144 -16.75 -16.07 2.69
C LYS A 144 -16.44 -17.03 3.82
N GLN A 145 -17.05 -18.22 3.80
CA GLN A 145 -16.90 -19.20 4.89
C GLN A 145 -15.53 -19.88 4.88
N LYS A 146 -15.03 -20.21 3.68
CA LYS A 146 -13.72 -20.83 3.45
C LYS A 146 -13.03 -20.18 2.25
N LEU A 147 -11.70 -20.17 2.26
CA LEU A 147 -10.87 -19.61 1.20
C LEU A 147 -10.46 -20.71 0.23
N PRO A 148 -10.86 -20.67 -1.05
CA PRO A 148 -10.26 -21.53 -2.08
C PRO A 148 -8.76 -21.23 -2.22
N VAL A 149 -7.95 -22.26 -2.41
CA VAL A 149 -6.48 -22.12 -2.45
C VAL A 149 -5.90 -22.74 -3.70
N TYR A 150 -5.06 -22.00 -4.42
CA TYR A 150 -4.21 -22.55 -5.49
C TYR A 150 -2.79 -22.78 -4.95
N ALA A 151 -2.09 -23.77 -5.50
CA ALA A 151 -0.74 -24.12 -5.09
C ALA A 151 0.32 -23.52 -6.00
N THR A 152 1.33 -22.85 -5.44
CA THR A 152 2.56 -22.52 -6.17
C THR A 152 3.53 -23.68 -6.01
N THR A 153 3.81 -24.38 -7.10
CA THR A 153 4.45 -25.71 -7.08
C THR A 153 5.17 -26.03 -8.39
N VAL A 154 6.11 -26.97 -8.36
CA VAL A 154 6.65 -27.59 -9.58
C VAL A 154 5.88 -28.85 -10.00
N ARG A 155 4.91 -29.30 -9.20
CA ARG A 155 4.11 -30.52 -9.40
C ARG A 155 2.60 -30.21 -9.42
N PRO A 156 2.07 -29.64 -10.51
CA PRO A 156 0.65 -29.28 -10.59
C PRO A 156 -0.28 -30.51 -10.54
N ASP A 157 0.18 -31.67 -11.01
CA ASP A 157 -0.47 -32.97 -10.88
C ASP A 157 -0.72 -33.35 -9.41
N ILE A 158 0.32 -33.19 -8.58
CA ILE A 158 0.21 -33.48 -7.15
C ILE A 158 -0.66 -32.43 -6.46
N ALA A 159 -0.54 -31.15 -6.80
CA ALA A 159 -1.43 -30.13 -6.27
C ALA A 159 -2.92 -30.43 -6.58
N GLN A 160 -3.24 -30.85 -7.80
CA GLN A 160 -4.60 -31.28 -8.13
C GLN A 160 -5.03 -32.49 -7.28
N SER A 161 -4.15 -33.49 -7.10
CA SER A 161 -4.43 -34.67 -6.28
C SER A 161 -4.63 -34.36 -4.78
N LEU A 162 -4.06 -33.24 -4.30
CA LEU A 162 -4.22 -32.73 -2.93
C LEU A 162 -5.44 -31.80 -2.78
N GLY A 163 -6.20 -31.58 -3.86
CA GLY A 163 -7.46 -30.84 -3.85
C GLY A 163 -7.36 -29.34 -4.09
N PHE A 164 -6.16 -28.78 -4.34
CA PHE A 164 -6.02 -27.35 -4.65
C PHE A 164 -6.89 -26.95 -5.86
N VAL A 165 -7.35 -25.70 -5.91
CA VAL A 165 -8.27 -25.24 -6.97
C VAL A 165 -7.58 -24.79 -8.25
N GLY A 166 -6.25 -24.87 -8.29
CA GLY A 166 -5.38 -24.52 -9.41
C GLY A 166 -3.90 -24.65 -9.01
N ALA A 167 -2.99 -24.47 -9.96
CA ALA A 167 -1.57 -24.50 -9.70
C ALA A 167 -0.80 -23.41 -10.47
N LYS A 168 0.21 -22.81 -9.83
CA LYS A 168 1.15 -21.88 -10.44
C LYS A 168 2.53 -22.50 -10.49
N ILE A 169 3.16 -22.53 -11.67
CA ILE A 169 4.49 -23.12 -11.88
C ILE A 169 5.55 -22.04 -12.10
N PRO A 170 6.76 -22.17 -11.55
CA PRO A 170 7.84 -21.24 -11.83
C PRO A 170 8.44 -21.48 -13.21
N LEU A 171 8.76 -20.40 -13.91
CA LEU A 171 9.43 -20.42 -15.20
C LEU A 171 10.95 -20.57 -15.01
N PRO A 172 11.58 -21.66 -15.50
CA PRO A 172 12.98 -21.96 -15.18
C PRO A 172 14.01 -21.15 -15.97
N TYR A 173 13.68 -20.66 -17.17
CA TYR A 173 14.62 -19.97 -18.06
C TYR A 173 14.17 -18.54 -18.38
N GLY A 174 15.14 -17.65 -18.56
CA GLY A 174 14.89 -16.24 -18.89
C GLY A 174 15.52 -15.83 -20.23
N PRO A 175 15.46 -14.53 -20.57
CA PRO A 175 15.96 -14.01 -21.85
C PRO A 175 17.44 -14.31 -22.12
N GLY A 176 18.26 -14.44 -21.06
CA GLY A 176 19.68 -14.77 -21.17
C GLY A 176 19.97 -16.19 -21.70
N ASP A 177 18.98 -17.07 -21.73
CA ASP A 177 19.09 -18.42 -22.29
C ASP A 177 18.58 -18.52 -23.76
N GLY A 178 18.12 -17.40 -24.33
CA GLY A 178 17.69 -17.27 -25.73
C GLY A 178 16.60 -18.27 -26.15
N ASP A 179 16.57 -18.61 -27.43
CA ASP A 179 15.57 -19.50 -28.04
C ASP A 179 15.55 -20.90 -27.41
N LEU A 180 16.71 -21.40 -26.96
CA LEU A 180 16.81 -22.68 -26.26
C LEU A 180 16.09 -22.64 -24.91
N GLY A 181 16.25 -21.54 -24.16
CA GLY A 181 15.51 -21.29 -22.92
C GLY A 181 14.01 -21.17 -23.17
N MET A 182 13.61 -20.42 -24.21
CA MET A 182 12.20 -20.29 -24.61
C MET A 182 11.58 -21.65 -24.96
N LYS A 183 12.27 -22.46 -25.76
CA LYS A 183 11.83 -23.81 -26.09
C LYS A 183 11.68 -24.69 -24.85
N ALA A 184 12.65 -24.67 -23.95
CA ALA A 184 12.61 -25.45 -22.71
C ALA A 184 11.48 -25.02 -21.78
N ASN A 185 11.19 -23.71 -21.69
CA ASN A 185 10.02 -23.17 -21.00
C ASN A 185 8.71 -23.71 -21.60
N MET A 186 8.57 -23.67 -22.93
CA MET A 186 7.38 -24.19 -23.61
C MET A 186 7.21 -25.69 -23.44
N ASP A 187 8.30 -26.47 -23.49
CA ASP A 187 8.25 -27.91 -23.27
C ASP A 187 7.86 -28.26 -21.82
N ARG A 188 8.33 -27.48 -20.86
CA ARG A 188 7.92 -27.58 -19.45
C ARG A 188 6.44 -27.27 -19.24
N ILE A 189 5.92 -26.22 -19.89
CA ILE A 189 4.49 -25.87 -19.83
C ILE A 189 3.65 -27.03 -20.40
N LYS A 190 4.02 -27.60 -21.55
CA LYS A 190 3.33 -28.76 -22.13
C LYS A 190 3.34 -29.97 -21.19
N GLU A 191 4.47 -30.25 -20.56
CA GLU A 191 4.61 -31.35 -19.62
C GLU A 191 3.65 -31.18 -18.43
N CYS A 192 3.60 -29.99 -17.83
CA CYS A 192 2.64 -29.66 -16.78
C CYS A 192 1.19 -29.83 -17.25
N CYS A 193 0.85 -29.34 -18.44
CA CYS A 193 -0.50 -29.48 -18.97
C CYS A 193 -0.90 -30.96 -19.14
N LYS A 194 0.05 -31.83 -19.53
CA LYS A 194 -0.18 -33.27 -19.70
C LYS A 194 -0.27 -34.03 -18.38
N SER A 195 0.37 -33.55 -17.32
CA SER A 195 0.38 -34.26 -16.03
C SER A 195 -0.90 -34.08 -15.22
N ILE A 196 -1.68 -33.03 -15.50
CA ILE A 196 -2.95 -32.73 -14.84
C ILE A 196 -4.05 -33.69 -15.33
N ASN A 197 -4.76 -34.29 -14.38
CA ASN A 197 -5.79 -35.29 -14.64
C ASN A 197 -7.09 -34.64 -15.17
N PRO A 198 -7.70 -35.16 -16.25
CA PRO A 198 -9.01 -34.73 -16.77
C PRO A 198 -10.17 -34.85 -15.77
N LYS A 199 -10.13 -35.83 -14.86
CA LYS A 199 -11.19 -36.09 -13.87
C LYS A 199 -10.59 -36.01 -12.48
N PRO A 200 -10.63 -34.85 -11.81
CA PRO A 200 -10.03 -34.71 -10.49
C PRO A 200 -10.73 -35.64 -9.48
N PRO A 201 -10.01 -36.15 -8.47
CA PRO A 201 -10.59 -37.02 -7.43
C PRO A 201 -11.64 -36.31 -6.56
N PHE A 202 -11.73 -34.98 -6.61
CA PHE A 202 -12.67 -34.17 -5.84
C PHE A 202 -13.75 -33.56 -6.76
N ASN A 203 -15.02 -33.82 -6.43
CA ASN A 203 -16.25 -33.46 -7.18
C ASN A 203 -16.56 -31.94 -7.31
N HIS A 204 -15.56 -31.05 -7.30
CA HIS A 204 -15.80 -29.60 -7.15
C HIS A 204 -15.63 -28.74 -8.41
N GLN A 205 -15.20 -29.28 -9.55
CA GLN A 205 -15.03 -28.46 -10.76
C GLN A 205 -15.59 -29.17 -12.01
N SER A 206 -16.66 -28.60 -12.55
CA SER A 206 -17.11 -28.80 -13.94
C SER A 206 -16.27 -28.00 -14.96
N SER A 207 -15.23 -27.30 -14.50
CA SER A 207 -14.30 -26.50 -15.29
C SER A 207 -12.91 -27.16 -15.33
N PRO A 208 -12.13 -26.97 -16.39
CA PRO A 208 -10.73 -27.37 -16.45
C PRO A 208 -9.88 -26.76 -15.33
N PHE A 209 -8.82 -27.48 -14.95
CA PHE A 209 -7.94 -27.11 -13.85
C PHE A 209 -7.07 -25.89 -14.23
N PRO A 210 -7.11 -24.79 -13.47
CA PRO A 210 -6.30 -23.61 -13.79
C PRO A 210 -4.80 -23.86 -13.60
N LEU A 211 -4.02 -23.51 -14.63
CA LEU A 211 -2.57 -23.45 -14.59
C LEU A 211 -2.10 -22.01 -14.79
N MET A 212 -1.13 -21.58 -14.00
CA MET A 212 -0.57 -20.24 -13.99
C MET A 212 0.95 -20.32 -14.11
N ILE A 213 1.58 -19.24 -14.60
CA ILE A 213 3.05 -19.17 -14.76
C ILE A 213 3.58 -18.02 -13.91
N ASP A 214 4.59 -18.31 -13.10
CA ASP A 214 5.35 -17.34 -12.32
C ASP A 214 6.72 -17.09 -12.98
N CYS A 215 7.01 -15.81 -13.28
CA CYS A 215 8.22 -15.41 -13.98
C CYS A 215 9.25 -14.71 -13.08
N TYR A 216 8.93 -14.46 -11.81
CA TYR A 216 9.79 -13.83 -10.80
C TYR A 216 10.65 -12.66 -11.33
N MET A 217 9.99 -11.63 -11.84
CA MET A 217 10.52 -10.37 -12.38
C MET A 217 11.68 -10.51 -13.39
N SER A 218 11.79 -11.66 -14.07
CA SER A 218 13.02 -12.05 -14.79
C SER A 218 13.02 -11.78 -16.30
N LEU A 219 11.87 -11.46 -16.89
CA LEU A 219 11.74 -11.35 -18.35
C LEU A 219 11.89 -9.90 -18.83
N THR A 220 11.91 -9.77 -20.15
CA THR A 220 11.85 -8.47 -20.85
C THR A 220 10.55 -8.38 -21.63
N VAL A 221 10.22 -7.17 -22.10
CA VAL A 221 9.02 -6.95 -22.90
C VAL A 221 8.97 -7.85 -24.14
N PRO A 222 10.01 -7.91 -25.01
CA PRO A 222 9.97 -8.76 -26.20
C PRO A 222 9.82 -10.25 -25.88
N TYR A 223 10.58 -10.75 -24.89
CA TYR A 223 10.54 -12.16 -24.51
C TYR A 223 9.17 -12.55 -23.94
N THR A 224 8.54 -11.67 -23.16
CA THR A 224 7.21 -11.93 -22.61
C THR A 224 6.15 -11.98 -23.70
N LEU A 225 6.20 -11.07 -24.68
CA LEU A 225 5.28 -11.06 -25.81
C LEU A 225 5.43 -12.33 -26.66
N GLU A 226 6.67 -12.78 -26.90
CA GLU A 226 6.94 -14.04 -27.60
C GLU A 226 6.40 -15.25 -26.83
N LEU A 227 6.68 -15.33 -25.52
CA LEU A 227 6.17 -16.38 -24.65
C LEU A 227 4.63 -16.46 -24.69
N LEU A 228 3.94 -15.33 -24.54
CA LEU A 228 2.48 -15.25 -24.59
C LEU A 228 1.93 -15.71 -25.94
N ASN A 229 2.55 -15.30 -27.04
CA ASN A 229 2.16 -15.75 -28.38
C ASN A 229 2.36 -17.26 -28.56
N LEU A 230 3.46 -17.83 -28.07
CA LEU A 230 3.73 -19.26 -28.15
C LEU A 230 2.75 -20.08 -27.30
N ILE A 231 2.42 -19.61 -26.10
CA ILE A 231 1.37 -20.17 -25.25
C ILE A 231 0.05 -20.20 -26.00
N ASN A 232 -0.33 -19.07 -26.61
CA ASN A 232 -1.57 -18.94 -27.37
C ASN A 232 -1.61 -19.84 -28.61
N VAL A 233 -0.53 -19.94 -29.38
CA VAL A 233 -0.46 -20.84 -30.55
C VAL A 233 -0.69 -22.29 -30.12
N GLN A 234 -0.08 -22.73 -29.02
CA GLN A 234 -0.26 -24.11 -28.55
C GLN A 234 -1.65 -24.39 -27.99
N ILE A 235 -2.28 -23.38 -27.40
CA ILE A 235 -3.67 -23.46 -26.98
C ILE A 235 -4.59 -23.71 -28.20
N ASN A 236 -4.35 -23.01 -29.32
CA ASN A 236 -5.19 -23.05 -30.52
C ASN A 236 -4.92 -24.25 -31.46
N GLN A 237 -3.85 -25.01 -31.26
CA GLN A 237 -3.48 -26.15 -32.10
C GLN A 237 -4.10 -27.50 -31.68
N ASN A 238 -5.04 -27.55 -30.72
CA ASN A 238 -5.77 -28.79 -30.41
C ASN A 238 -6.89 -29.05 -31.43
N PRO A 239 -6.79 -30.10 -32.26
CA PRO A 239 -7.73 -30.36 -33.36
C PRO A 239 -9.10 -30.90 -32.92
N ASP A 240 -9.29 -31.26 -31.65
CA ASP A 240 -10.55 -31.84 -31.13
C ASP A 240 -11.67 -30.82 -30.86
N PHE A 241 -11.46 -29.52 -31.12
CA PHE A 241 -12.49 -28.49 -30.89
C PHE A 241 -12.76 -27.65 -32.14
N ASN A 242 -13.72 -28.12 -32.95
CA ASN A 242 -14.28 -27.39 -34.07
C ASN A 242 -15.07 -26.15 -33.60
N GLN A 243 -14.53 -24.97 -33.92
CA GLN A 243 -15.16 -23.74 -34.46
C GLN A 243 -16.50 -23.17 -33.94
N PHE A 244 -17.19 -23.73 -32.93
CA PHE A 244 -18.49 -23.19 -32.48
C PHE A 244 -18.59 -22.79 -31.01
N PHE A 245 -17.54 -23.00 -30.20
CA PHE A 245 -17.51 -22.62 -28.77
C PHE A 245 -16.39 -21.62 -28.47
N SER A 246 -16.24 -20.57 -29.29
CA SER A 246 -15.14 -19.59 -29.14
C SER A 246 -15.32 -18.57 -28.01
N LEU A 247 -16.16 -18.82 -27.01
CA LEU A 247 -16.37 -17.87 -25.90
C LEU A 247 -16.00 -18.39 -24.51
N PHE A 248 -15.82 -19.68 -24.31
CA PHE A 248 -15.52 -20.20 -22.99
C PHE A 248 -14.58 -21.40 -23.08
N ILE A 249 -13.41 -21.23 -22.44
CA ILE A 249 -12.53 -22.29 -21.95
C ILE A 249 -11.61 -22.90 -23.03
N PHE A 250 -10.34 -22.51 -22.92
CA PHE A 250 -9.24 -23.00 -23.74
C PHE A 250 -8.16 -23.65 -22.85
N CYS A 251 -7.96 -24.96 -22.97
CA CYS A 251 -6.67 -25.67 -23.13
C CYS A 251 -6.98 -27.08 -23.64
N PHE A 252 -5.94 -27.86 -23.91
CA PHE A 252 -5.87 -29.34 -23.92
C PHE A 252 -6.94 -30.09 -23.09
N ALA A 253 -8.23 -30.05 -23.46
CA ALA A 253 -9.42 -30.58 -22.79
C ALA A 253 -9.59 -30.35 -21.24
N ASN A 254 -8.53 -30.06 -20.48
CA ASN A 254 -8.37 -30.40 -19.06
C ASN A 254 -7.67 -29.31 -18.23
N VAL A 255 -7.09 -28.29 -18.89
CA VAL A 255 -6.40 -27.17 -18.24
C VAL A 255 -7.00 -25.83 -18.66
N THR A 256 -6.71 -24.74 -17.97
CA THR A 256 -6.88 -23.39 -18.50
C THR A 256 -5.66 -22.57 -18.12
N MET A 257 -4.98 -21.96 -19.09
CA MET A 257 -3.88 -21.03 -18.81
C MET A 257 -4.48 -19.75 -18.24
N LYS A 258 -4.48 -19.61 -16.93
CA LYS A 258 -5.25 -18.58 -16.23
C LYS A 258 -4.50 -17.26 -16.19
N TRP A 259 -3.21 -17.27 -15.86
CA TRP A 259 -2.42 -16.03 -15.82
C TRP A 259 -0.92 -16.22 -15.99
N VAL A 260 -0.26 -15.12 -16.33
CA VAL A 260 1.20 -14.96 -16.27
C VAL A 260 1.54 -13.87 -15.25
N GLU A 261 2.41 -14.23 -14.31
CA GLU A 261 2.71 -13.47 -13.11
C GLU A 261 4.12 -12.90 -13.10
N GLU A 262 4.22 -11.66 -12.65
CA GLU A 262 5.45 -10.93 -12.35
C GLU A 262 6.53 -11.11 -13.41
N TYR A 263 6.19 -10.82 -14.66
CA TYR A 263 7.07 -11.07 -15.80
C TYR A 263 8.17 -10.01 -15.98
N LEU A 264 7.98 -8.77 -15.51
CA LEU A 264 9.00 -7.71 -15.59
C LEU A 264 9.50 -7.27 -14.21
N PRO A 265 10.68 -6.63 -14.14
CA PRO A 265 11.07 -5.84 -12.98
C PRO A 265 9.96 -4.89 -12.51
N PRO A 266 9.72 -4.76 -11.18
CA PRO A 266 8.61 -3.99 -10.63
C PRO A 266 8.66 -2.49 -10.98
N ASP A 267 9.84 -1.96 -11.31
CA ASP A 267 10.00 -0.56 -11.73
C ASP A 267 9.44 -0.27 -13.14
N ASN A 268 9.20 -1.30 -13.96
CA ASN A 268 8.86 -1.13 -15.37
C ASN A 268 7.34 -1.04 -15.63
N TYR A 269 6.67 -0.08 -14.99
CA TYR A 269 5.22 0.17 -15.19
C TYR A 269 4.85 0.35 -16.67
N ALA A 270 5.69 1.04 -17.43
CA ALA A 270 5.48 1.26 -18.86
C ALA A 270 5.53 -0.05 -19.67
N GLY A 271 6.45 -0.96 -19.33
CA GLY A 271 6.53 -2.29 -19.94
C GLY A 271 5.33 -3.16 -19.58
N TYR A 272 4.87 -3.12 -18.32
CA TYR A 272 3.64 -3.80 -17.90
C TYR A 272 2.45 -3.30 -18.70
N LYS A 273 2.29 -1.97 -18.81
CA LYS A 273 1.23 -1.34 -19.61
C LYS A 273 1.29 -1.76 -21.08
N HIS A 274 2.47 -1.76 -21.70
CA HIS A 274 2.61 -2.16 -23.10
C HIS A 274 2.16 -3.60 -23.33
N ILE A 275 2.56 -4.54 -22.48
CA ILE A 275 2.12 -5.93 -22.57
C ILE A 275 0.62 -6.06 -22.30
N TYR A 276 0.09 -5.31 -21.34
CA TYR A 276 -1.33 -5.26 -21.04
C TYR A 276 -2.14 -4.81 -22.25
N ASP A 277 -1.82 -3.65 -22.82
CA ASP A 277 -2.51 -3.11 -24.00
C ASP A 277 -2.42 -4.09 -25.20
N TYR A 278 -1.28 -4.76 -25.39
CA TYR A 278 -1.12 -5.79 -26.41
C TYR A 278 -2.04 -6.99 -26.18
N CYS A 279 -2.10 -7.52 -24.95
CA CYS A 279 -2.93 -8.68 -24.64
C CYS A 279 -4.42 -8.35 -24.74
N LYS A 280 -4.84 -7.17 -24.26
CA LYS A 280 -6.24 -6.75 -24.28
C LYS A 280 -6.74 -6.36 -25.66
N SER A 281 -5.86 -5.92 -26.56
CA SER A 281 -6.22 -5.67 -27.97
C SER A 281 -6.25 -6.94 -28.83
N SER A 282 -5.73 -8.07 -28.33
CA SER A 282 -5.74 -9.36 -29.02
C SER A 282 -6.94 -10.21 -28.60
N ASN A 283 -7.81 -10.58 -29.54
CA ASN A 283 -8.94 -11.48 -29.27
C ASN A 283 -8.52 -12.85 -28.71
N GLN A 284 -7.28 -13.28 -28.97
CA GLN A 284 -6.80 -14.59 -28.56
C GLN A 284 -6.15 -14.56 -27.16
N LEU A 285 -5.47 -13.45 -26.82
CA LEU A 285 -4.75 -13.31 -25.54
C LEU A 285 -5.56 -12.63 -24.45
N SER A 286 -6.69 -11.99 -24.78
CA SER A 286 -7.51 -11.23 -23.82
C SER A 286 -8.01 -12.06 -22.62
N SER A 287 -8.06 -13.39 -22.77
CA SER A 287 -8.47 -14.34 -21.74
C SER A 287 -7.38 -14.68 -20.71
N ILE A 288 -6.09 -14.50 -21.06
CA ILE A 288 -4.98 -14.69 -20.12
C ILE A 288 -4.88 -13.45 -19.23
N LEU A 289 -4.96 -13.65 -17.92
CA LEU A 289 -4.80 -12.57 -16.96
C LEU A 289 -3.32 -12.23 -16.78
N LEU A 290 -3.03 -10.96 -16.55
CA LEU A 290 -1.69 -10.46 -16.26
C LEU A 290 -1.64 -10.00 -14.81
N THR A 291 -0.67 -10.48 -14.05
CA THR A 291 -0.64 -10.25 -12.60
C THR A 291 0.75 -9.83 -12.13
N CYS A 292 0.82 -9.00 -11.09
CA CYS A 292 2.05 -8.69 -10.37
C CYS A 292 1.72 -8.02 -9.02
N GLY A 293 2.77 -7.73 -8.24
CA GLY A 293 2.67 -6.85 -7.08
C GLY A 293 3.33 -7.35 -5.82
N GLU A 294 3.92 -8.56 -5.81
CA GLU A 294 4.59 -9.07 -4.61
C GLU A 294 5.77 -8.17 -4.21
N HIS A 295 6.55 -7.70 -5.18
CA HIS A 295 7.64 -6.72 -4.95
C HIS A 295 7.18 -5.25 -5.08
N GLU A 296 5.89 -4.95 -4.94
CA GLU A 296 5.36 -3.58 -4.87
C GLU A 296 4.95 -3.20 -3.44
N TYR A 297 5.12 -1.93 -3.10
CA TYR A 297 4.98 -1.41 -1.74
C TYR A 297 4.09 -0.19 -1.70
N THR A 298 3.32 -0.09 -0.61
CA THR A 298 2.44 1.04 -0.26
C THR A 298 1.33 1.32 -1.27
N ARG A 299 0.27 1.98 -0.82
CA ARG A 299 -0.82 2.47 -1.67
C ARG A 299 -0.35 3.32 -2.85
N TYR A 300 0.81 3.98 -2.74
CA TYR A 300 1.36 4.80 -3.83
C TYR A 300 1.90 3.95 -4.99
N GLY A 301 2.56 2.82 -4.70
CA GLY A 301 3.02 1.88 -5.71
C GLY A 301 1.86 1.16 -6.39
N PHE A 302 0.93 0.63 -5.59
CA PHE A 302 -0.27 -0.03 -6.13
C PHE A 302 -1.18 0.91 -6.91
N LYS A 303 -1.29 2.19 -6.52
CA LYS A 303 -1.97 3.22 -7.33
C LYS A 303 -1.36 3.35 -8.71
N MET A 304 -0.03 3.29 -8.84
CA MET A 304 0.64 3.35 -10.14
C MET A 304 0.30 2.13 -11.01
N LEU A 305 0.27 0.92 -10.43
CA LEU A 305 -0.14 -0.29 -11.16
C LEU A 305 -1.57 -0.17 -11.71
N LEU A 306 -2.50 0.35 -10.89
CA LEU A 306 -3.90 0.53 -11.27
C LEU A 306 -4.08 1.65 -12.32
N GLU A 307 -3.51 2.83 -12.09
CA GLU A 307 -3.66 3.99 -13.01
C GLU A 307 -3.00 3.77 -14.38
N ASN A 308 -2.02 2.88 -14.47
CA ASN A 308 -1.33 2.57 -15.73
C ASN A 308 -1.86 1.32 -16.43
N ASN A 309 -2.95 0.70 -15.95
CA ASN A 309 -3.47 -0.57 -16.46
C ASN A 309 -2.35 -1.62 -16.58
N CYS A 310 -1.59 -1.83 -15.50
CA CYS A 310 -0.47 -2.77 -15.54
C CYS A 310 -0.89 -4.23 -15.39
N VAL A 311 -2.06 -4.50 -14.78
CA VAL A 311 -2.49 -5.83 -14.34
C VAL A 311 -4.00 -6.00 -14.35
N ASP A 312 -4.44 -7.26 -14.37
CA ASP A 312 -5.82 -7.70 -14.10
C ASP A 312 -6.04 -8.11 -12.63
N VAL A 313 -4.97 -8.51 -11.94
CA VAL A 313 -5.00 -8.93 -10.52
C VAL A 313 -3.77 -8.40 -9.81
N LEU A 314 -3.96 -7.82 -8.62
CA LEU A 314 -2.87 -7.40 -7.75
C LEU A 314 -2.47 -8.49 -6.75
N GLN A 315 -1.17 -8.63 -6.51
CA GLN A 315 -0.64 -9.70 -5.65
C GLN A 315 0.33 -9.19 -4.57
N PRO A 316 -0.09 -8.25 -3.70
CA PRO A 316 0.77 -7.75 -2.62
C PRO A 316 1.18 -8.86 -1.65
N ASP A 317 2.44 -8.89 -1.19
CA ASP A 317 2.79 -9.67 0.00
C ASP A 317 2.47 -8.86 1.27
N ILE A 318 1.60 -9.39 2.14
CA ILE A 318 1.12 -8.70 3.34
C ILE A 318 2.24 -8.41 4.35
N THR A 319 3.25 -9.28 4.40
CA THR A 319 4.43 -9.10 5.22
C THR A 319 5.43 -8.11 4.63
N TRP A 320 5.26 -7.65 3.37
CA TRP A 320 6.20 -6.75 2.70
C TRP A 320 5.64 -5.36 2.39
N LEU A 321 4.40 -5.25 1.90
CA LEU A 321 3.88 -4.01 1.31
C LEU A 321 3.64 -2.87 2.31
N GLY A 322 3.55 -3.18 3.60
CA GLY A 322 3.22 -2.26 4.68
C GLY A 322 2.36 -2.84 5.81
N GLY A 323 2.03 -4.14 5.83
CA GLY A 323 1.16 -4.75 6.85
C GLY A 323 -0.34 -4.54 6.58
N ILE A 324 -1.19 -5.00 7.50
CA ILE A 324 -2.66 -4.95 7.39
C ILE A 324 -3.17 -3.52 7.22
N THR A 325 -2.60 -2.56 7.96
CA THR A 325 -3.03 -1.16 7.94
C THR A 325 -2.90 -0.54 6.54
N GLU A 326 -1.87 -0.91 5.78
CA GLU A 326 -1.67 -0.44 4.42
C GLU A 326 -2.36 -1.33 3.40
N ALA A 327 -2.35 -2.64 3.61
CA ALA A 327 -2.99 -3.61 2.72
C ALA A 327 -4.49 -3.34 2.55
N LYS A 328 -5.21 -3.02 3.63
CA LYS A 328 -6.64 -2.67 3.53
C LYS A 328 -6.87 -1.45 2.62
N LYS A 329 -5.96 -0.47 2.63
CA LYS A 329 -6.06 0.72 1.75
C LYS A 329 -5.85 0.33 0.28
N VAL A 330 -4.90 -0.56 0.01
CA VAL A 330 -4.64 -1.09 -1.34
C VAL A 330 -5.84 -1.88 -1.85
N ILE A 331 -6.45 -2.73 -1.02
CA ILE A 331 -7.59 -3.56 -1.41
C ILE A 331 -8.83 -2.70 -1.66
N SER A 332 -9.10 -1.73 -0.78
CA SER A 332 -10.18 -0.76 -1.01
C SER A 332 -9.93 0.07 -2.26
N LEU A 333 -8.69 0.48 -2.53
CA LEU A 333 -8.36 1.18 -3.78
C LEU A 333 -8.63 0.29 -4.99
N ALA A 334 -8.16 -0.95 -5.01
CA ALA A 334 -8.38 -1.89 -6.11
C ALA A 334 -9.88 -2.18 -6.36
N SER A 335 -10.70 -2.19 -5.30
CA SER A 335 -12.15 -2.38 -5.43
C SER A 335 -12.83 -1.27 -6.24
N ALA A 336 -12.31 -0.04 -6.23
CA ALA A 336 -12.83 1.06 -7.04
C ALA A 336 -12.51 0.92 -8.54
N TYR A 337 -11.62 -0.02 -8.89
CA TYR A 337 -11.24 -0.37 -10.27
C TYR A 337 -11.80 -1.73 -10.68
N ASP A 338 -12.65 -2.36 -9.86
CA ASP A 338 -13.14 -3.74 -10.05
C ASP A 338 -12.01 -4.78 -10.22
N ILE A 339 -10.84 -4.50 -9.64
CA ILE A 339 -9.67 -5.38 -9.69
C ILE A 339 -9.60 -6.24 -8.43
N ASN A 340 -9.43 -7.55 -8.65
CA ASN A 340 -9.22 -8.51 -7.59
C ASN A 340 -7.82 -8.38 -7.00
N VAL A 341 -7.71 -8.67 -5.70
CA VAL A 341 -6.44 -8.76 -4.98
C VAL A 341 -6.28 -10.20 -4.48
N ILE A 342 -5.21 -10.86 -4.92
CA ILE A 342 -4.84 -12.20 -4.47
C ILE A 342 -3.43 -12.10 -3.89
N PRO A 343 -3.30 -11.72 -2.59
CA PRO A 343 -2.00 -11.57 -1.95
C PRO A 343 -1.04 -12.73 -2.20
N HIS A 344 0.24 -12.40 -2.36
CA HIS A 344 1.31 -13.39 -2.34
C HIS A 344 1.28 -14.16 -1.01
N GLY A 345 1.50 -15.47 -1.10
CA GLY A 345 1.29 -16.41 0.01
C GLY A 345 2.03 -16.01 1.29
N SER A 346 1.27 -15.47 2.25
CA SER A 346 1.77 -14.98 3.54
C SER A 346 0.99 -15.56 4.73
N SER A 347 0.46 -16.78 4.54
CA SER A 347 -0.26 -17.58 5.54
C SER A 347 -1.36 -16.78 6.25
N VAL A 348 -1.47 -16.90 7.58
CA VAL A 348 -2.51 -16.26 8.41
C VAL A 348 -2.63 -14.75 8.22
N TYR A 349 -1.53 -14.07 7.85
CA TYR A 349 -1.55 -12.64 7.59
C TYR A 349 -2.36 -12.31 6.33
N SER A 350 -2.18 -13.08 5.25
CA SER A 350 -3.03 -12.96 4.06
C SER A 350 -4.44 -13.53 4.29
N TYR A 351 -4.59 -14.66 5.00
CA TYR A 351 -5.88 -15.33 5.13
C TYR A 351 -6.91 -14.50 5.89
N HIS A 352 -6.51 -13.88 7.01
CA HIS A 352 -7.41 -13.01 7.79
C HIS A 352 -7.91 -11.82 6.97
N LEU A 353 -7.08 -11.31 6.07
CA LEU A 353 -7.44 -10.23 5.18
C LEU A 353 -8.30 -10.75 4.01
N GLN A 354 -7.92 -11.82 3.32
CA GLN A 354 -8.65 -12.34 2.16
C GLN A 354 -10.07 -12.82 2.50
N ILE A 355 -10.26 -13.40 3.70
CA ILE A 355 -11.59 -13.82 4.13
C ILE A 355 -12.50 -12.61 4.40
N ALA A 356 -11.93 -11.46 4.77
CA ALA A 356 -12.66 -10.25 5.18
C ALA A 356 -13.00 -9.28 4.04
N PHE A 357 -12.48 -9.49 2.83
CA PHE A 357 -12.73 -8.60 1.69
C PHE A 357 -13.39 -9.34 0.52
N PRO A 358 -14.39 -8.73 -0.16
CA PRO A 358 -15.12 -9.37 -1.25
C PRO A 358 -14.27 -9.52 -2.52
N ASN A 359 -13.42 -8.54 -2.85
CA ASN A 359 -12.50 -8.57 -3.99
C ASN A 359 -11.20 -9.36 -3.74
N CYS A 360 -11.21 -10.25 -2.74
CA CYS A 360 -10.14 -11.21 -2.46
C CYS A 360 -10.68 -12.65 -2.64
N PRO A 361 -10.76 -13.17 -3.88
CA PRO A 361 -11.55 -14.36 -4.17
C PRO A 361 -10.92 -15.68 -3.72
N MET A 362 -9.59 -15.74 -3.59
CA MET A 362 -8.84 -16.97 -3.27
C MET A 362 -7.50 -16.63 -2.63
N ALA A 363 -6.83 -17.66 -2.11
CA ALA A 363 -5.50 -17.57 -1.53
C ALA A 363 -4.45 -18.36 -2.32
N GLU A 364 -3.20 -17.91 -2.22
CA GLU A 364 -2.03 -18.65 -2.65
C GLU A 364 -1.47 -19.49 -1.50
N PHE A 365 -0.97 -20.68 -1.82
CA PHE A 365 -0.17 -21.48 -0.91
C PHE A 365 1.09 -22.00 -1.60
N LEU A 366 2.25 -21.69 -1.03
CA LEU A 366 3.53 -22.16 -1.56
C LEU A 366 3.80 -23.60 -1.09
N MET A 367 3.98 -24.53 -2.02
CA MET A 367 4.35 -25.92 -1.72
C MET A 367 5.84 -26.01 -1.40
N LEU A 368 6.19 -25.81 -0.13
CA LEU A 368 7.58 -25.75 0.34
C LEU A 368 8.20 -27.11 0.69
N SER A 369 7.46 -28.21 0.58
CA SER A 369 8.05 -29.54 0.74
C SER A 369 9.18 -29.75 -0.29
N PRO A 370 10.32 -30.37 0.09
CA PRO A 370 11.49 -30.48 -0.79
C PRO A 370 11.23 -31.09 -2.17
N HIS A 371 10.21 -31.96 -2.26
CA HIS A 371 9.78 -32.62 -3.48
C HIS A 371 8.45 -32.10 -4.04
N ALA A 372 7.87 -31.06 -3.41
CA ALA A 372 6.57 -30.48 -3.73
C ALA A 372 5.43 -31.52 -3.76
N ASP A 373 5.50 -32.50 -2.86
CA ASP A 373 4.64 -33.70 -2.81
C ASP A 373 3.74 -33.76 -1.57
N SER A 374 3.89 -32.82 -0.65
CA SER A 374 3.15 -32.77 0.60
C SER A 374 2.90 -31.35 1.07
N ILE A 375 1.77 -31.16 1.76
CA ILE A 375 1.39 -29.90 2.40
C ILE A 375 2.16 -29.77 3.72
N GLN A 376 2.89 -28.67 3.88
CA GLN A 376 3.63 -28.32 5.08
C GLN A 376 3.33 -26.86 5.46
N PRO A 377 3.31 -26.49 6.75
CA PRO A 377 3.12 -25.09 7.15
C PRO A 377 4.04 -24.13 6.39
N LEU A 378 3.50 -23.00 5.93
CA LEU A 378 4.23 -22.04 5.09
C LEU A 378 5.38 -21.38 5.86
N PHE A 379 5.19 -21.13 7.15
CA PHE A 379 6.25 -20.64 8.03
C PHE A 379 7.04 -21.75 8.72
N GLY A 380 6.90 -23.01 8.27
CA GLY A 380 7.59 -24.16 8.80
C GLY A 380 7.25 -24.41 10.27
N ASP A 381 8.26 -24.41 11.14
CA ASP A 381 8.13 -24.58 12.59
C ASP A 381 8.03 -23.25 13.36
N LEU A 382 7.81 -22.12 12.67
CA LEU A 382 7.67 -20.81 13.33
C LEU A 382 6.44 -20.79 14.26
N PHE A 383 5.32 -21.35 13.79
CA PHE A 383 4.09 -21.46 14.54
C PHE A 383 3.74 -22.94 14.74
N VAL A 384 3.20 -23.28 15.90
CA VAL A 384 2.83 -24.69 16.22
C VAL A 384 1.46 -25.09 15.68
N ASP A 385 0.65 -24.10 15.30
CA ASP A 385 -0.78 -24.24 15.01
C ASP A 385 -1.19 -23.42 13.77
N GLU A 386 -0.26 -23.27 12.82
CA GLU A 386 -0.50 -22.66 11.51
C GLU A 386 -1.55 -23.45 10.71
N PRO A 387 -2.63 -22.81 10.24
CA PRO A 387 -3.62 -23.47 9.39
C PRO A 387 -3.01 -23.81 8.03
N VAL A 388 -3.20 -25.05 7.60
CA VAL A 388 -2.79 -25.53 6.28
C VAL A 388 -4.01 -25.93 5.45
N PRO A 389 -3.93 -25.89 4.10
CA PRO A 389 -5.06 -26.24 3.25
C PRO A 389 -5.55 -27.66 3.51
N LYS A 390 -6.86 -27.83 3.54
CA LYS A 390 -7.56 -29.13 3.59
C LYS A 390 -8.53 -29.17 2.42
N ASP A 391 -8.40 -30.19 1.57
CA ASP A 391 -9.22 -30.36 0.36
C ASP A 391 -9.27 -29.10 -0.53
N GLY A 392 -8.15 -28.37 -0.61
CA GLY A 392 -8.03 -27.13 -1.39
C GLY A 392 -8.58 -25.86 -0.73
N PHE A 393 -8.97 -25.91 0.54
CA PHE A 393 -9.51 -24.77 1.27
C PHE A 393 -8.76 -24.45 2.55
N ILE A 394 -8.72 -23.16 2.89
CA ILE A 394 -8.35 -22.68 4.23
C ILE A 394 -9.61 -22.23 4.97
N GLU A 395 -9.72 -22.67 6.22
CA GLU A 395 -10.74 -22.24 7.16
C GLU A 395 -10.07 -21.61 8.37
N LEU A 396 -10.61 -20.48 8.83
CA LEU A 396 -10.13 -19.77 10.01
C LEU A 396 -11.15 -19.89 11.14
N SER A 397 -10.65 -20.25 12.32
CA SER A 397 -11.47 -20.37 13.53
C SER A 397 -11.88 -18.99 14.06
N ASP A 398 -13.14 -18.87 14.48
CA ASP A 398 -13.66 -17.70 15.18
C ASP A 398 -13.22 -17.65 16.65
N GLU A 399 -12.70 -18.77 17.19
CA GLU A 399 -12.31 -18.91 18.61
C GLU A 399 -10.85 -18.55 18.88
N LYS A 400 -10.06 -18.33 17.83
CA LYS A 400 -8.64 -17.97 17.96
C LYS A 400 -8.42 -16.47 17.80
N PHE A 401 -7.90 -15.83 18.85
CA PHE A 401 -7.70 -14.37 18.86
C PHE A 401 -6.45 -13.93 18.10
N GLY A 402 -6.43 -12.68 17.63
CA GLY A 402 -5.32 -12.16 16.83
C GLY A 402 -5.27 -12.84 15.46
N PHE A 403 -4.07 -13.21 15.00
CA PHE A 403 -3.91 -14.06 13.80
C PHE A 403 -4.09 -15.55 14.07
N GLY A 404 -4.44 -15.93 15.30
CA GLY A 404 -4.76 -17.31 15.67
C GLY A 404 -3.59 -18.30 15.56
N VAL A 405 -2.37 -17.80 15.73
CA VAL A 405 -1.13 -18.60 15.76
C VAL A 405 -0.32 -18.35 17.02
N THR A 406 0.41 -19.38 17.43
CA THR A 406 1.27 -19.41 18.61
C THR A 406 2.71 -19.59 18.18
N LEU A 407 3.57 -18.62 18.53
CA LEU A 407 4.99 -18.70 18.26
C LEU A 407 5.58 -19.94 18.95
N ASN A 408 6.37 -20.73 18.22
CA ASN A 408 6.89 -21.98 18.74
C ASN A 408 7.93 -21.73 19.85
N PRO A 409 7.70 -22.20 21.09
CA PRO A 409 8.58 -21.93 22.23
C PRO A 409 9.94 -22.63 22.11
N LYS A 410 10.09 -23.58 21.19
CA LYS A 410 11.36 -24.29 20.93
C LYS A 410 12.31 -23.50 20.02
N LEU A 411 11.88 -22.36 19.49
CA LEU A 411 12.70 -21.54 18.59
C LEU A 411 13.89 -20.95 19.34
N LYS A 412 15.05 -20.98 18.68
CA LYS A 412 16.26 -20.28 19.15
C LYS A 412 16.26 -18.87 18.58
N LEU A 413 15.71 -17.95 19.35
CA LEU A 413 15.59 -16.55 19.01
C LEU A 413 16.81 -15.77 19.49
N LYS A 414 17.29 -14.83 18.68
CA LYS A 414 18.35 -13.90 19.03
C LYS A 414 17.80 -12.48 18.95
N ARG A 415 18.02 -11.66 19.98
CA ARG A 415 17.76 -10.21 19.97
C ARG A 415 19.06 -9.48 19.58
N PRO A 416 19.27 -9.12 18.31
CA PRO A 416 20.56 -8.58 17.85
C PRO A 416 20.81 -7.14 18.30
N TYR A 417 19.75 -6.40 18.61
CA TYR A 417 19.82 -5.01 19.06
C TYR A 417 18.86 -4.80 20.23
N THR A 418 19.18 -3.79 21.01
CA THR A 418 18.31 -3.24 22.05
C THR A 418 18.23 -1.73 21.86
N HIS A 419 17.25 -1.08 22.45
CA HIS A 419 17.21 0.37 22.60
C HIS A 419 17.05 0.73 24.08
N LYS A 420 17.14 2.02 24.41
CA LYS A 420 16.97 2.47 25.79
C LYS A 420 15.51 2.23 26.18
N GLU A 421 15.27 1.21 27.00
CA GLU A 421 13.93 0.90 27.49
C GLU A 421 13.42 2.04 28.37
N LEU A 422 12.26 2.59 28.01
CA LEU A 422 11.50 3.47 28.89
C LEU A 422 10.55 2.58 29.70
N SER A 423 10.48 2.75 31.02
CA SER A 423 9.48 2.02 31.81
C SER A 423 8.08 2.43 31.38
N ILE A 424 7.11 1.51 31.43
CA ILE A 424 5.70 1.80 31.12
C ILE A 424 5.20 3.00 31.93
N GLU A 425 5.58 3.09 33.20
CA GLU A 425 5.28 4.22 34.08
C GLU A 425 5.87 5.54 33.58
N SER A 426 7.09 5.52 33.03
CA SER A 426 7.72 6.71 32.44
C SER A 426 7.07 7.12 31.11
N LEU A 427 6.62 6.15 30.31
CA LEU A 427 5.89 6.40 29.05
C LEU A 427 4.51 7.01 29.32
N LEU A 428 3.78 6.47 30.31
CA LEU A 428 2.48 6.98 30.73
C LEU A 428 2.60 8.39 31.34
N LYS A 429 3.66 8.67 32.13
CA LYS A 429 3.97 10.03 32.63
C LYS A 429 4.26 11.00 31.49
N ASN A 430 5.11 10.62 30.53
CA ASN A 430 5.42 11.46 29.36
C ASN A 430 4.17 11.73 28.51
N GLN A 431 3.21 10.81 28.43
CA GLN A 431 1.92 11.04 27.76
C GLN A 431 0.99 11.98 28.54
N GLN A 432 1.00 11.95 29.88
CA GLN A 432 0.28 12.94 30.69
C GLN A 432 0.89 14.34 30.53
N ASP A 433 2.21 14.44 30.40
CA ASP A 433 2.91 15.70 30.13
C ASP A 433 2.75 16.20 28.68
N MET A 434 2.48 15.30 27.72
CA MET A 434 2.11 15.64 26.33
C MET A 434 0.61 15.82 26.11
N CYS A 435 -0.24 15.50 27.09
CA CYS A 435 -1.60 16.03 27.12
C CYS A 435 -1.43 17.55 27.23
N PRO A 436 -1.97 18.35 26.30
CA PRO A 436 -1.60 19.75 26.28
C PRO A 436 -2.02 20.39 27.60
N LYS A 437 -1.06 20.98 28.32
CA LYS A 437 -1.31 22.10 29.25
C LYS A 437 -2.12 23.23 28.58
N SER A 438 -2.35 23.16 27.26
CA SER A 438 -3.04 24.11 26.40
C SER A 438 -4.55 23.87 26.20
N GLN A 439 -5.31 23.43 27.22
CA GLN A 439 -6.75 23.75 27.21
C GLN A 439 -7.04 24.91 28.16
N ALA A 440 -6.47 24.89 29.38
CA ALA A 440 -6.56 25.99 30.33
C ALA A 440 -5.73 27.22 29.91
N GLU A 441 -4.49 27.04 29.43
CA GLU A 441 -3.66 28.16 28.93
C GLU A 441 -4.21 28.74 27.62
N TRP A 442 -4.83 27.90 26.78
CA TRP A 442 -5.42 28.34 25.51
C TRP A 442 -6.75 29.09 25.72
N LEU A 443 -7.55 28.66 26.71
CA LEU A 443 -8.73 29.41 27.20
C LEU A 443 -8.35 30.72 27.90
N GLN A 444 -7.23 30.77 28.64
CA GLN A 444 -6.71 32.01 29.25
C GLN A 444 -6.18 33.00 28.20
N LEU A 445 -5.57 32.53 27.11
CA LEU A 445 -5.13 33.39 26.00
C LEU A 445 -6.31 34.01 25.24
N HIS A 446 -7.48 33.36 25.23
CA HIS A 446 -8.69 33.81 24.55
C HIS A 446 -9.73 34.46 25.48
N SER A 447 -9.47 34.53 26.78
CA SER A 447 -10.28 35.31 27.72
C SER A 447 -9.97 36.80 27.69
N LYS A 448 -8.96 37.24 26.92
CA LYS A 448 -8.80 38.65 26.52
C LYS A 448 -9.80 38.94 25.40
N GLY A 449 -10.94 39.51 25.79
CA GLY A 449 -12.11 39.65 24.94
C GLY A 449 -11.91 40.44 23.63
N PRO A 450 -12.92 40.39 22.73
CA PRO A 450 -12.87 40.90 21.35
C PRO A 450 -12.59 42.41 21.18
N ALA A 451 -12.48 43.17 22.27
CA ALA A 451 -12.17 44.60 22.24
C ALA A 451 -10.70 44.89 21.87
N GLU A 452 -9.76 44.04 22.31
CA GLU A 452 -8.32 44.25 22.07
C GLU A 452 -7.89 43.82 20.65
N LEU A 453 -8.63 42.89 20.03
CA LEU A 453 -8.46 42.55 18.61
C LEU A 453 -9.08 43.60 17.69
N LYS A 454 -10.24 44.16 18.05
CA LYS A 454 -10.88 45.25 17.26
C LYS A 454 -10.01 46.50 17.21
N SER A 455 -9.39 46.90 18.32
CA SER A 455 -8.51 48.08 18.34
C SER A 455 -7.25 47.87 17.49
N LYS A 456 -6.69 46.65 17.45
CA LYS A 456 -5.53 46.31 16.61
C LYS A 456 -5.89 46.18 15.12
N LEU A 457 -7.09 45.69 14.79
CA LEU A 457 -7.60 45.67 13.41
C LEU A 457 -7.84 47.08 12.87
N ILE A 458 -8.48 47.95 13.65
CA ILE A 458 -8.70 49.37 13.30
C ILE A 458 -7.34 50.08 13.12
N PHE A 459 -6.36 49.78 13.97
CA PHE A 459 -5.02 50.36 13.85
C PHE A 459 -4.32 49.92 12.56
N CYS A 460 -4.44 48.63 12.16
CA CYS A 460 -3.90 48.12 10.91
C CYS A 460 -4.62 48.66 9.67
N GLU A 461 -5.95 48.83 9.72
CA GLU A 461 -6.74 49.40 8.62
C GLU A 461 -6.40 50.88 8.40
N ILE A 462 -6.27 51.66 9.47
CA ILE A 462 -5.86 53.07 9.41
C ILE A 462 -4.43 53.18 8.88
N PHE A 463 -3.50 52.33 9.33
CA PHE A 463 -2.11 52.37 8.87
C PHE A 463 -1.99 52.00 7.38
N THR A 464 -2.77 51.02 6.93
CA THR A 464 -2.82 50.61 5.53
C THR A 464 -3.44 51.73 4.67
N PHE A 465 -4.51 52.37 5.15
CA PHE A 465 -5.15 53.49 4.45
C PHE A 465 -4.23 54.72 4.36
N ILE A 466 -3.55 55.10 5.44
CA ILE A 466 -2.59 56.21 5.44
C ILE A 466 -1.40 55.91 4.52
N PHE A 467 -0.89 54.69 4.53
CA PHE A 467 0.23 54.28 3.67
C PHE A 467 -0.14 54.33 2.18
N PHE A 468 -1.32 53.83 1.81
CA PHE A 468 -1.80 53.89 0.42
C PHE A 468 -2.25 55.29 0.00
N TYR A 469 -2.79 56.11 0.90
CA TYR A 469 -3.11 57.51 0.65
C TYR A 469 -1.84 58.35 0.44
N GLN A 470 -0.77 58.12 1.20
CA GLN A 470 0.54 58.76 0.99
C GLN A 470 1.20 58.34 -0.32
N ILE A 471 1.04 57.08 -0.75
CA ILE A 471 1.47 56.61 -2.07
C ILE A 471 0.66 57.26 -3.19
N ALA A 472 -0.65 57.46 -3.01
CA ALA A 472 -1.54 58.04 -4.00
C ALA A 472 -1.43 59.58 -4.10
N THR A 473 -1.03 60.27 -3.02
CA THR A 473 -0.96 61.74 -2.94
C THR A 473 0.44 62.33 -3.08
N ASN A 474 1.50 61.52 -3.02
CA ASN A 474 2.82 61.99 -3.41
C ASN A 474 2.87 62.23 -4.93
N LYS A 475 2.85 63.51 -5.29
CA LYS A 475 2.98 64.05 -6.64
C LYS A 475 4.04 63.27 -7.44
N ILE A 476 3.56 62.55 -8.45
CA ILE A 476 4.36 62.16 -9.61
C ILE A 476 4.74 63.46 -10.34
N SER A 477 5.83 64.07 -9.92
CA SER A 477 6.51 65.13 -10.67
C SER A 477 7.96 65.23 -10.19
N THR A 478 8.74 64.18 -10.43
CA THR A 478 10.20 64.12 -10.68
C THR A 478 10.68 62.71 -10.36
N VAL A 479 11.84 62.33 -10.89
CA VAL A 479 12.45 60.98 -10.86
C VAL A 479 11.99 60.10 -12.02
N GLN A 480 12.27 60.57 -13.25
CA GLN A 480 12.84 59.67 -14.25
C GLN A 480 14.22 59.20 -13.75
N ASN A 481 14.54 57.94 -14.03
CA ASN A 481 15.85 57.28 -13.88
C ASN A 481 16.32 56.96 -12.45
N ASN A 482 15.89 55.82 -11.91
CA ASN A 482 16.77 55.02 -11.05
C ASN A 482 16.32 53.54 -11.01
N SER A 483 17.22 52.63 -11.40
CA SER A 483 17.00 51.17 -11.45
C SER A 483 16.83 50.52 -10.07
N ASN A 484 17.10 51.24 -8.98
CA ASN A 484 16.93 50.75 -7.60
C ASN A 484 15.49 50.83 -7.06
N PHE A 485 14.56 51.52 -7.74
CA PHE A 485 13.17 51.63 -7.26
C PHE A 485 12.37 50.33 -7.49
N HIS A 486 12.65 49.60 -8.58
CA HIS A 486 11.94 48.36 -8.91
C HIS A 486 12.26 47.20 -7.96
N ASN A 487 13.50 47.10 -7.46
CA ASN A 487 13.88 46.03 -6.52
C ASN A 487 13.25 46.22 -5.13
N ASN A 488 13.22 47.45 -4.61
CA ASN A 488 12.61 47.71 -3.31
C ASN A 488 11.08 47.56 -3.34
N TYR A 489 10.42 47.90 -4.45
CA TYR A 489 8.97 47.71 -4.62
C TYR A 489 8.60 46.22 -4.70
N PHE A 490 9.41 45.41 -5.40
CA PHE A 490 9.16 43.97 -5.53
C PHE A 490 9.37 43.21 -4.21
N VAL A 491 10.39 43.61 -3.43
CA VAL A 491 10.65 43.04 -2.09
C VAL A 491 9.53 43.39 -1.11
N CYS A 492 9.02 44.63 -1.13
CA CYS A 492 7.90 45.03 -0.28
C CYS A 492 6.58 44.33 -0.65
N CYS A 493 6.28 44.17 -1.95
CA CYS A 493 5.10 43.42 -2.41
C CYS A 493 5.18 41.92 -2.08
N ALA A 494 6.36 41.30 -2.17
CA ALA A 494 6.56 39.91 -1.79
C ALA A 494 6.40 39.68 -0.28
N ALA A 495 6.89 40.62 0.55
CA ALA A 495 6.72 40.57 2.00
C ALA A 495 5.24 40.72 2.42
N THR A 496 4.49 41.61 1.77
CA THR A 496 3.05 41.77 2.02
C THR A 496 2.24 40.56 1.55
N PHE A 497 2.56 39.95 0.41
CA PHE A 497 1.93 38.71 -0.04
C PHE A 497 2.22 37.53 0.90
N GLY A 498 3.45 37.44 1.42
CA GLY A 498 3.85 36.42 2.39
C GLY A 498 3.11 36.55 3.72
N LEU A 499 2.90 37.78 4.19
CA LEU A 499 2.13 38.08 5.40
C LEU A 499 0.63 37.80 5.19
N LEU A 500 0.05 38.20 4.06
CA LEU A 500 -1.35 37.96 3.73
C LEU A 500 -1.66 36.46 3.59
N SER A 501 -0.77 35.69 2.96
CA SER A 501 -0.85 34.23 2.84
C SER A 501 -0.81 33.53 4.21
N ARG A 502 0.07 33.99 5.12
CA ARG A 502 0.12 33.48 6.50
C ARG A 502 -1.15 33.83 7.27
N PHE A 503 -1.69 35.03 7.09
CA PHE A 503 -2.91 35.48 7.76
C PHE A 503 -4.16 34.74 7.27
N LEU A 504 -4.29 34.51 5.96
CA LEU A 504 -5.37 33.71 5.39
C LEU A 504 -5.32 32.25 5.85
N ARG A 505 -4.12 31.66 5.99
CA ARG A 505 -3.97 30.32 6.59
C ARG A 505 -4.50 30.31 8.02
N ILE A 506 -4.16 31.30 8.84
CA ILE A 506 -4.63 31.40 10.23
C ILE A 506 -6.17 31.49 10.27
N ILE A 507 -6.79 32.31 9.43
CA ILE A 507 -8.26 32.44 9.37
C ILE A 507 -8.93 31.14 8.92
N THR A 508 -8.37 30.46 7.91
CA THR A 508 -8.92 29.18 7.41
C THR A 508 -8.80 28.07 8.45
N TYR A 509 -7.68 27.98 9.17
CA TYR A 509 -7.53 27.02 10.27
C TYR A 509 -8.47 27.33 11.43
N SER A 510 -8.68 28.60 11.78
CA SER A 510 -9.60 29.01 12.83
C SER A 510 -11.07 28.71 12.49
N LYS A 511 -11.50 28.91 11.23
CA LYS A 511 -12.85 28.55 10.77
C LYS A 511 -13.06 27.03 10.75
N ILE A 512 -12.10 26.25 10.26
CA ILE A 512 -12.18 24.78 10.24
C ILE A 512 -12.28 24.21 11.66
N PHE A 513 -11.59 24.82 12.63
CA PHE A 513 -11.64 24.37 14.03
C PHE A 513 -12.94 24.78 14.74
N TYR A 514 -13.51 25.94 14.41
CA TYR A 514 -14.79 26.40 14.97
C TYR A 514 -15.97 25.53 14.51
N TYR A 515 -15.97 25.07 13.25
CA TYR A 515 -17.01 24.18 12.73
C TYR A 515 -16.89 22.73 13.24
N LYS A 516 -15.71 22.31 13.72
CA LYS A 516 -15.52 20.96 14.29
C LYS A 516 -16.03 20.83 15.73
N ASN A 517 -16.27 21.96 16.42
CA ASN A 517 -16.69 22.03 17.83
C ASN A 517 -18.14 22.49 18.03
N THR A 518 -18.93 22.61 16.95
CA THR A 518 -20.37 22.84 17.04
C THR A 518 -21.09 21.65 16.41
N ASP A 519 -21.88 20.92 17.20
CA ASP A 519 -22.65 19.73 16.81
C ASP A 519 -23.76 20.06 15.78
N ARG A 520 -23.40 20.47 14.57
CA ARG A 520 -24.32 20.65 13.45
C ARG A 520 -23.81 19.92 12.21
N CYS A 521 -24.32 18.70 12.01
CA CYS A 521 -24.29 18.05 10.71
C CYS A 521 -25.09 18.88 9.70
N LEU A 522 -24.46 19.24 8.59
CA LEU A 522 -25.16 19.79 7.42
C LEU A 522 -25.33 18.68 6.38
N THR A 523 -26.59 18.34 6.06
CA THR A 523 -26.97 17.40 5.00
C THR A 523 -26.71 17.98 3.61
N LEU A 524 -26.36 17.10 2.67
CA LEU A 524 -25.99 17.34 1.26
C LEU A 524 -27.00 18.13 0.38
N SER A 525 -28.12 18.60 0.93
CA SER A 525 -29.12 19.40 0.21
C SER A 525 -28.84 20.92 0.20
N GLN A 526 -27.91 21.43 1.01
CA GLN A 526 -27.62 22.87 1.09
C GLN A 526 -26.42 23.35 0.25
N SER A 527 -25.65 22.46 -0.38
CA SER A 527 -24.56 22.85 -1.30
C SER A 527 -25.06 23.31 -2.68
N LYS A 528 -26.31 22.99 -3.05
CA LYS A 528 -26.90 23.37 -4.34
C LYS A 528 -27.38 24.81 -4.44
N VAL A 529 -27.48 25.55 -3.32
CA VAL A 529 -27.92 26.96 -3.36
C VAL A 529 -26.76 27.88 -3.78
N ILE A 530 -25.50 27.52 -3.46
CA ILE A 530 -24.33 28.37 -3.73
C ILE A 530 -23.90 28.32 -5.20
N SER A 531 -24.17 27.24 -5.94
CA SER A 531 -23.80 27.16 -7.37
C SER A 531 -24.79 27.88 -8.30
N THR A 532 -26.02 28.13 -7.85
CA THR A 532 -27.12 28.56 -8.74
C THR A 532 -27.23 30.09 -8.82
N GLU A 533 -26.81 30.81 -7.77
CA GLU A 533 -26.72 32.28 -7.80
C GLU A 533 -25.48 32.81 -8.55
N PHE A 534 -24.41 32.00 -8.66
CA PHE A 534 -23.19 32.39 -9.37
C PHE A 534 -23.37 32.47 -10.89
N HIS A 535 -24.33 31.73 -11.46
CA HIS A 535 -24.58 31.73 -12.90
C HIS A 535 -25.59 32.79 -13.38
N GLN A 536 -26.26 33.51 -12.48
CA GLN A 536 -27.23 34.55 -12.85
C GLN A 536 -26.67 35.99 -12.91
N SER A 537 -25.43 36.24 -12.45
CA SER A 537 -24.88 37.62 -12.40
C SER A 537 -23.94 38.02 -13.55
N ILE A 538 -23.73 37.17 -14.56
CA ILE A 538 -22.92 37.53 -15.74
C ILE A 538 -23.86 37.72 -16.93
N GLY A 539 -24.24 38.97 -17.19
CA GLY A 539 -25.04 39.32 -18.37
C GLY A 539 -24.30 38.97 -19.67
N LYS A 540 -25.01 38.36 -20.63
CA LYS A 540 -24.48 37.96 -21.95
C LYS A 540 -23.81 39.09 -22.75
N SER A 541 -24.05 40.37 -22.41
CA SER A 541 -23.43 41.52 -23.08
C SER A 541 -21.95 41.74 -22.75
N ASP A 542 -21.48 41.27 -21.59
CA ASP A 542 -20.11 41.56 -21.13
C ASP A 542 -19.09 40.53 -21.66
N LEU A 543 -19.54 39.29 -21.90
CA LEU A 543 -18.74 38.25 -22.54
C LEU A 543 -18.44 38.53 -24.03
N GLU A 544 -19.33 39.25 -24.73
CA GLU A 544 -19.09 39.64 -26.14
C GLU A 544 -18.15 40.86 -26.28
N LYS A 545 -18.12 41.76 -25.28
CA LYS A 545 -17.16 42.88 -25.26
C LYS A 545 -15.72 42.42 -24.98
N ILE A 546 -15.55 41.36 -24.19
CA ILE A 546 -14.23 40.80 -23.89
C ILE A 546 -13.62 40.10 -25.13
N LYS A 547 -14.45 39.51 -26.01
CA LYS A 547 -13.96 38.84 -27.23
C LYS A 547 -13.56 39.79 -28.36
N LYS A 548 -13.93 41.08 -28.33
CA LYS A 548 -13.75 42.00 -29.47
C LYS A 548 -12.56 42.97 -29.37
N ASN A 549 -11.78 42.98 -28.29
CA ASN A 549 -10.70 43.96 -28.06
C ASN A 549 -9.34 43.31 -27.73
N GLU A 550 -8.91 42.36 -28.56
CA GLU A 550 -7.65 41.63 -28.36
C GLU A 550 -6.39 42.36 -28.89
N LYS A 551 -6.47 43.65 -29.21
CA LYS A 551 -5.28 44.44 -29.59
C LYS A 551 -5.28 45.79 -28.87
N THR A 552 -4.24 45.97 -28.05
CA THR A 552 -3.79 47.19 -27.35
C THR A 552 -4.56 47.63 -26.08
N LYS A 553 -3.98 47.39 -24.89
CA LYS A 553 -3.82 48.39 -23.79
C LYS A 553 -3.11 47.82 -22.54
N SER A 554 -2.52 48.72 -21.77
CA SER A 554 -1.38 48.53 -20.86
C SER A 554 -1.71 47.81 -19.54
N LYS A 555 -0.67 47.21 -18.93
CA LYS A 555 -0.67 46.51 -17.62
C LYS A 555 -1.34 47.28 -16.46
N ARG A 556 -1.59 48.60 -16.58
CA ARG A 556 -2.29 49.41 -15.58
C ARG A 556 -3.80 49.15 -15.52
N SER A 557 -4.44 48.75 -16.62
CA SER A 557 -5.90 48.51 -16.64
C SER A 557 -6.29 47.21 -15.91
N ILE A 558 -5.45 46.17 -16.01
CA ILE A 558 -5.70 44.86 -15.37
C ILE A 558 -5.58 44.96 -13.85
N LEU A 559 -4.63 45.76 -13.36
CA LEU A 559 -4.42 45.97 -11.93
C LEU A 559 -5.58 46.73 -11.27
N PHE A 560 -6.19 47.68 -11.99
CA PHE A 560 -7.33 48.47 -11.49
C PHE A 560 -8.61 47.62 -11.41
N THR A 561 -8.83 46.71 -12.36
CA THR A 561 -9.95 45.75 -12.33
C THR A 561 -9.77 44.72 -11.22
N PHE A 562 -8.56 44.26 -10.94
CA PHE A 562 -8.27 43.39 -9.79
C PHE A 562 -8.50 44.09 -8.44
N PHE A 563 -8.20 45.39 -8.36
CA PHE A 563 -8.41 46.19 -7.14
C PHE A 563 -9.89 46.38 -6.81
N LEU A 564 -10.73 46.69 -7.81
CA LEU A 564 -12.19 46.80 -7.65
C LEU A 564 -12.85 45.45 -7.30
N PHE A 565 -12.33 44.34 -7.82
CA PHE A 565 -12.83 42.99 -7.52
C PHE A 565 -12.54 42.58 -6.07
N PHE A 566 -11.38 42.97 -5.51
CA PHE A 566 -11.02 42.72 -4.12
C PHE A 566 -11.72 43.67 -3.13
N PHE A 567 -11.98 44.92 -3.52
CA PHE A 567 -12.64 45.90 -2.66
C PHE A 567 -14.11 45.55 -2.40
N ASN A 568 -14.83 45.04 -3.42
CA ASN A 568 -16.22 44.61 -3.25
C ASN A 568 -16.37 43.29 -2.48
N PHE A 569 -15.34 42.43 -2.45
CA PHE A 569 -15.35 41.17 -1.69
C PHE A 569 -15.24 41.37 -0.17
N PHE A 570 -14.80 42.56 0.29
CA PHE A 570 -14.60 42.88 1.71
C PHE A 570 -15.73 43.74 2.32
N ILE A 571 -16.62 44.30 1.50
CA ILE A 571 -17.75 45.12 1.95
C ILE A 571 -19.03 44.27 2.18
N PHE A 572 -19.07 43.03 1.67
CA PHE A 572 -20.08 42.01 1.98
C PHE A 572 -19.53 41.05 3.05
#